data_AF-A0A3D0YQY4-F1
#
_entry.id   AF-A0A3D0YQY4-F1
#
_cell.length_a   1.000
_cell.length_b   1.000
_cell.length_c   1.000
_cell.angle_alpha   90.00
_cell.angle_beta   90.00
_cell.angle_gamma   90.00
#
_symmetry.space_group_name_H-M   'P 1'
#
loop_
_entity.id
_entity.type
_entity.pdbx_description
1 polymer ?
#
loop_
_entity_poly.entity_id
_entity_poly.type
_entity_poly.pdbx_seq_one_letter_code
_entity_poly.pdbx_strand_id
1 'polypeptide(L)'
;MNWNPEIFNVVGYLSVICWVVAVVLCLIYWKMPSRALCLIVLALSIIGFFGARSNSNNYVNLIQLDRSEEIAKQEALEQARQKALLDSRGDEVAQVRFAEDGAGDYLDRAGMDDTDLKYFESQGIDTPGWKKKKKQRSGAGDDDGSIESSIGGEDVIEGVEDETFVENEESQPVVMMEEDMVLANRLDLLNLKVTLATLITGILIVLFDYLRRGNIYGESSFPLPLPSSWFNAVTPMPPILIVVKHGEGSLEKELARLVKRGDSFVLLTENLSRTNKLPASMPKFPLIGQHEHLITVTDEIEDEFVFESVWYGRSSFVVDSESRSQQVLESFLKELEIRKDARAKVAQTAHIVWDVRSQMPEHSKQELEKLARSTGFSILLIGGKPSRSNSQTNSQAEPLTS
;
A
#
# COMPACT_ATOMS: atom_id res chain seq x y z
N MET A 1 -14.10 -29.48 16.16
CA MET A 1 -13.44 -28.18 16.37
C MET A 1 -14.56 -27.18 16.57
N ASN A 2 -14.93 -26.89 17.82
CA ASN A 2 -15.99 -25.91 18.11
C ASN A 2 -15.37 -24.54 17.91
N TRP A 3 -15.80 -23.84 16.86
CA TRP A 3 -15.29 -22.52 16.54
C TRP A 3 -16.00 -21.52 17.46
N ASN A 4 -15.26 -20.83 18.32
CA ASN A 4 -15.82 -19.78 19.16
C ASN A 4 -16.05 -18.53 18.28
N PRO A 5 -17.31 -18.12 18.02
CA PRO A 5 -17.58 -16.96 17.18
C PRO A 5 -17.09 -15.64 17.80
N GLU A 6 -16.72 -15.64 19.08
CA GLU A 6 -16.20 -14.48 19.80
C GLU A 6 -14.70 -14.24 19.55
N ILE A 7 -14.02 -15.06 18.75
CA ILE A 7 -12.58 -14.84 18.48
C ILE A 7 -12.30 -13.47 17.84
N PHE A 8 -13.21 -12.98 16.99
CA PHE A 8 -13.13 -11.67 16.36
C PHE A 8 -14.44 -10.90 16.46
N ASN A 9 -14.33 -9.57 16.43
CA ASN A 9 -15.48 -8.72 16.19
C ASN A 9 -15.90 -8.82 14.70
N VAL A 10 -17.10 -8.36 14.36
CA VAL A 10 -17.66 -8.27 13.00
C VAL A 10 -16.66 -7.64 12.02
N VAL A 11 -15.91 -6.62 12.47
CA VAL A 11 -14.87 -5.95 11.66
C VAL A 11 -13.70 -6.89 11.36
N GLY A 12 -13.28 -7.73 12.31
CA GLY A 12 -12.25 -8.74 12.11
C GLY A 12 -12.69 -9.81 11.12
N TYR A 13 -13.92 -10.32 11.22
CA TYR A 13 -14.46 -11.25 10.23
C TYR A 13 -14.60 -10.63 8.83
N LEU A 14 -15.04 -9.38 8.75
CA LEU A 14 -15.10 -8.65 7.48
C LEU A 14 -13.71 -8.52 6.86
N SER A 15 -12.69 -8.21 7.66
CA SER A 15 -11.30 -8.18 7.20
C SER A 15 -10.86 -9.53 6.63
N VAL A 16 -11.20 -10.64 7.30
CA VAL A 16 -10.90 -11.99 6.82
C VAL A 16 -11.56 -12.26 5.47
N ILE A 17 -12.85 -11.95 5.34
CA ILE A 17 -13.58 -12.09 4.08
C ILE A 17 -12.93 -11.25 2.98
N CYS A 18 -12.55 -10.00 3.29
CA CYS A 18 -11.93 -9.10 2.32
C CYS A 18 -10.64 -9.67 1.75
N TRP A 19 -9.70 -10.16 2.57
CA TRP A 19 -8.45 -10.70 2.04
C TRP A 19 -8.64 -12.04 1.35
N VAL A 20 -9.56 -12.91 1.80
CA VAL A 20 -9.89 -14.17 1.13
C VAL A 20 -10.42 -13.89 -0.28
N VAL A 21 -11.36 -12.96 -0.40
CA VAL A 21 -11.91 -12.54 -1.71
C VAL A 21 -10.82 -11.89 -2.57
N ALA A 22 -9.96 -11.04 -1.99
CA ALA A 22 -8.85 -10.42 -2.71
C ALA A 22 -7.89 -11.47 -3.30
N VAL A 23 -7.55 -12.52 -2.54
CA VAL A 23 -6.69 -13.62 -3.03
C VAL A 23 -7.36 -14.37 -4.19
N VAL A 24 -8.65 -14.69 -4.08
CA VAL A 24 -9.39 -15.34 -5.18
C VAL A 24 -9.40 -14.46 -6.43
N LEU A 25 -9.65 -13.16 -6.28
CA LEU A 25 -9.63 -12.21 -7.39
C LEU A 25 -8.22 -12.05 -7.99
N CYS A 26 -7.15 -12.14 -7.21
CA CYS A 26 -5.78 -12.17 -7.72
C CYS A 26 -5.55 -13.38 -8.64
N LEU A 27 -6.04 -14.56 -8.24
CA LEU A 27 -5.94 -15.77 -9.07
C LEU A 27 -6.74 -15.64 -10.38
N ILE A 28 -7.92 -15.01 -10.32
CA ILE A 28 -8.73 -14.72 -11.51
C ILE A 28 -8.00 -13.71 -12.42
N TYR A 29 -7.42 -12.65 -11.85
CA TYR A 29 -6.66 -11.65 -12.60
C TYR A 29 -5.52 -12.28 -13.40
N TRP A 30 -4.83 -13.27 -12.83
CA TRP A 30 -3.75 -13.98 -13.52
C TRP A 30 -4.21 -14.66 -14.82
N LYS A 31 -5.46 -15.11 -14.87
CA LYS A 31 -6.06 -15.73 -16.07
C LYS A 31 -6.75 -14.71 -16.97
N MET A 32 -7.40 -13.71 -16.38
CA MET A 32 -8.24 -12.73 -17.06
C MET A 32 -7.86 -11.33 -16.59
N PRO A 33 -6.77 -10.77 -17.16
CA PRO A 33 -6.25 -9.48 -16.74
C PRO A 33 -7.23 -8.36 -17.09
N SER A 34 -7.87 -7.79 -16.08
CA SER A 34 -8.86 -6.72 -16.19
C SER A 34 -8.48 -5.57 -15.28
N ARG A 35 -8.59 -4.35 -15.79
CA ARG A 35 -8.31 -3.13 -15.03
C ARG A 35 -9.24 -2.99 -13.82
N ALA A 36 -10.52 -3.32 -14.02
CA ALA A 36 -11.50 -3.28 -12.93
C ALA A 36 -11.12 -4.27 -11.82
N LEU A 37 -10.65 -5.47 -12.19
CA LEU A 37 -10.21 -6.46 -11.21
C LEU A 37 -9.01 -5.98 -10.40
N CYS A 38 -7.99 -5.36 -11.02
CA CYS A 38 -6.85 -4.79 -10.28
C CYS A 38 -7.28 -3.78 -9.22
N LEU A 39 -8.19 -2.87 -9.59
CA LEU A 39 -8.65 -1.82 -8.68
C LEU A 39 -9.52 -2.39 -7.56
N ILE A 40 -10.37 -3.38 -7.85
CA ILE A 40 -11.17 -4.07 -6.82
C ILE A 40 -10.26 -4.83 -5.84
N VAL A 41 -9.24 -5.55 -6.35
CA VAL A 41 -8.25 -6.24 -5.50
C VAL A 41 -7.54 -5.26 -4.57
N LEU A 42 -7.08 -4.12 -5.09
CA LEU A 42 -6.42 -3.10 -4.29
C LEU A 42 -7.38 -2.52 -3.23
N ALA A 43 -8.61 -2.18 -3.61
CA ALA A 43 -9.61 -1.65 -2.69
C ALA A 43 -9.94 -2.62 -1.55
N LEU A 44 -10.15 -3.91 -1.86
CA LEU A 44 -10.39 -4.95 -0.86
C LEU A 44 -9.20 -5.16 0.06
N SER A 45 -7.97 -5.07 -0.47
CA SER A 45 -6.76 -5.21 0.34
C SER A 45 -6.60 -4.03 1.30
N ILE A 46 -6.92 -2.81 0.88
CA ILE A 46 -6.92 -1.61 1.73
C ILE A 46 -7.98 -1.74 2.84
N ILE A 47 -9.22 -2.08 2.49
CA ILE A 47 -10.31 -2.25 3.46
C ILE A 47 -9.97 -3.38 4.45
N GLY A 48 -9.45 -4.51 3.95
CA GLY A 48 -9.03 -5.63 4.78
C GLY A 48 -7.93 -5.27 5.77
N PHE A 49 -6.93 -4.49 5.34
CA PHE A 49 -5.82 -4.02 6.18
C PHE A 49 -6.30 -3.08 7.31
N PHE A 50 -7.12 -2.08 6.98
CA PHE A 50 -7.68 -1.18 8.00
C PHE A 50 -8.64 -1.92 8.95
N GLY A 51 -9.42 -2.86 8.43
CA GLY A 51 -10.28 -3.72 9.24
C GLY A 51 -9.48 -4.60 10.20
N ALA A 52 -8.36 -5.19 9.75
CA ALA A 52 -7.48 -5.98 10.61
C ALA A 52 -6.84 -5.14 11.70
N ARG A 53 -6.31 -3.95 11.36
CA ARG A 53 -5.69 -3.04 12.34
C ARG A 53 -6.72 -2.54 13.37
N SER A 54 -7.93 -2.21 12.94
CA SER A 54 -9.02 -1.82 13.84
C SER A 54 -9.43 -2.96 14.77
N ASN A 55 -9.55 -4.19 14.26
CA ASN A 55 -9.86 -5.37 15.07
C ASN A 55 -8.77 -5.67 16.11
N SER A 56 -7.51 -5.60 15.70
CA SER A 56 -6.37 -5.82 16.60
C SER A 56 -6.37 -4.80 17.74
N ASN A 57 -6.46 -3.51 17.41
CA ASN A 57 -6.41 -2.43 18.39
C ASN A 57 -7.63 -2.35 19.31
N ASN A 58 -8.84 -2.54 18.77
CA ASN A 58 -10.09 -2.26 19.48
C ASN A 58 -10.79 -3.51 20.03
N TYR A 59 -10.27 -4.71 19.78
CA TYR A 59 -10.90 -5.95 20.24
C TYR A 59 -9.87 -6.93 20.82
N VAL A 60 -8.92 -7.39 20.00
CA VAL A 60 -7.99 -8.46 20.41
C VAL A 60 -7.06 -8.00 21.54
N ASN A 61 -6.56 -6.77 21.48
CA ASN A 61 -5.75 -6.19 22.55
C ASN A 61 -6.50 -5.99 23.88
N LEU A 62 -7.84 -6.03 23.86
CA LEU A 62 -8.70 -5.90 25.04
C LEU A 62 -9.10 -7.25 25.64
N ILE A 63 -8.70 -8.37 25.03
CA ILE A 63 -8.99 -9.70 25.55
C ILE A 63 -8.18 -9.94 26.82
N GLN A 64 -8.87 -10.31 27.90
CA GLN A 64 -8.27 -10.66 29.18
C GLN A 64 -8.48 -12.14 29.49
N LEU A 65 -7.50 -12.73 30.15
CA LEU A 65 -7.56 -14.12 30.61
C LEU A 65 -8.66 -14.25 31.69
N ASP A 66 -9.56 -15.22 31.52
CA ASP A 66 -10.54 -15.56 32.54
C ASP A 66 -9.86 -16.20 33.76
N ARG A 67 -9.57 -15.38 34.77
CA ARG A 67 -9.04 -15.82 36.07
C ARG A 67 -10.13 -16.13 37.08
N SER A 68 -11.41 -16.13 36.70
CA SER A 68 -12.51 -16.31 37.64
C SER A 68 -12.41 -17.64 38.40
N GLU A 69 -11.99 -18.73 37.75
CA GLU A 69 -11.77 -20.02 38.41
C GLU A 69 -10.55 -20.02 39.34
N GLU A 70 -9.48 -19.32 39.00
CA GLU A 70 -8.28 -19.22 39.83
C GLU A 70 -8.54 -18.38 41.08
N ILE A 71 -9.26 -17.27 40.92
CA ILE A 71 -9.71 -16.41 42.02
C ILE A 71 -10.63 -17.20 42.95
N ALA A 72 -11.61 -17.93 42.41
CA ALA A 72 -12.51 -18.76 43.23
C ALA A 72 -11.74 -19.85 44.01
N LYS A 73 -10.71 -20.47 43.41
CA LYS A 73 -9.85 -21.45 44.09
C LYS A 73 -8.99 -20.80 45.17
N GLN A 74 -8.45 -19.61 44.93
CA GLN A 74 -7.68 -18.86 45.92
C GLN A 74 -8.54 -18.40 47.09
N GLU A 75 -9.73 -17.88 46.83
CA GLU A 75 -10.70 -17.49 47.87
C GLU A 75 -11.14 -18.69 48.70
N ALA A 76 -11.38 -19.85 48.07
CA ALA A 76 -11.71 -21.08 48.79
C ALA A 76 -10.55 -21.55 49.69
N LEU A 77 -9.31 -21.43 49.23
CA LEU A 77 -8.11 -21.74 50.02
C LEU A 77 -7.93 -20.75 51.18
N GLU A 78 -8.14 -19.47 50.96
CA GLU A 78 -8.05 -18.44 52.01
C GLU A 78 -9.14 -18.62 53.07
N GLN A 79 -10.38 -18.91 52.66
CA GLN A 79 -11.46 -19.23 53.58
C GLN A 79 -11.18 -20.51 54.37
N ALA A 80 -10.64 -21.54 53.73
CA ALA A 80 -10.23 -22.78 54.41
C ALA A 80 -9.10 -22.51 55.42
N ARG A 81 -8.13 -21.66 55.06
CA ARG A 81 -7.01 -21.28 55.93
C ARG A 81 -7.47 -20.41 57.10
N GLN A 82 -8.37 -19.46 56.86
CA GLN A 82 -8.97 -18.65 57.92
C GLN A 82 -9.78 -19.52 58.87
N LYS A 83 -10.56 -20.47 58.35
CA LYS A 83 -11.30 -21.43 59.16
C LYS A 83 -10.37 -22.31 60.00
N ALA A 84 -9.30 -22.85 59.40
CA ALA A 84 -8.30 -23.63 60.13
C ALA A 84 -7.57 -22.80 61.21
N LEU A 85 -7.30 -21.51 60.97
CA LEU A 85 -6.70 -20.61 61.95
C LEU A 85 -7.67 -20.23 63.08
N LEU A 86 -8.97 -20.13 62.80
CA LEU A 86 -9.99 -19.92 63.82
C LEU A 86 -10.16 -21.16 64.70
N ASP A 87 -10.15 -22.35 64.09
CA ASP A 87 -10.18 -23.62 64.81
C ASP A 87 -8.91 -23.81 65.66
N SER A 88 -7.72 -23.48 65.14
CA SER A 88 -6.46 -23.58 65.90
C SER A 88 -6.34 -22.54 67.02
N ARG A 89 -6.85 -21.32 66.81
CA ARG A 89 -6.91 -20.30 67.87
C ARG A 89 -7.90 -20.67 68.97
N GLY A 90 -8.97 -21.41 68.66
CA GLY A 90 -9.87 -21.96 69.67
C GLY A 90 -9.14 -22.86 70.67
N ASP A 91 -8.22 -23.69 70.18
CA ASP A 91 -7.46 -24.63 71.01
C ASP A 91 -6.26 -23.98 71.73
N GLU A 92 -5.54 -23.04 71.10
CA GLU A 92 -4.37 -22.38 71.73
C GLU A 92 -4.77 -21.39 72.83
N VAL A 93 -5.85 -20.62 72.64
CA VAL A 93 -6.31 -19.64 73.66
C VAL A 93 -6.87 -20.35 74.90
N ALA A 94 -7.28 -21.61 74.79
CA ALA A 94 -7.69 -22.42 75.94
C ALA A 94 -6.52 -22.96 76.79
N GLN A 95 -5.25 -22.81 76.34
CA GLN A 95 -4.10 -23.51 76.92
C GLN A 95 -2.86 -22.66 77.21
N VAL A 96 -2.89 -21.33 77.09
CA VAL A 96 -1.79 -20.49 77.61
C VAL A 96 -1.92 -20.35 79.12
N ARG A 97 -1.10 -21.07 79.89
CA ARG A 97 -0.89 -20.86 81.33
C ARG A 97 0.38 -20.03 81.52
N PHE A 98 0.26 -18.85 82.12
CA PHE A 98 1.45 -18.11 82.53
C PHE A 98 1.98 -18.70 83.86
N ALA A 99 3.29 -18.62 84.06
CA ALA A 99 3.96 -19.30 85.18
C ALA A 99 3.60 -18.74 86.58
N GLU A 100 2.82 -17.66 86.64
CA GLU A 100 2.34 -17.04 87.88
C GLU A 100 0.88 -17.41 88.23
N ASP A 101 0.16 -18.15 87.37
CA ASP A 101 -1.26 -18.45 87.58
C ASP A 101 -1.49 -19.66 88.50
N GLY A 102 -2.27 -19.47 89.56
CA GLY A 102 -2.68 -20.53 90.49
C GLY A 102 -3.79 -21.43 89.92
N ALA A 103 -3.97 -22.62 90.50
CA ALA A 103 -4.88 -23.68 90.02
C ALA A 103 -6.39 -23.33 89.97
N GLY A 104 -6.78 -22.08 90.27
CA GLY A 104 -8.15 -21.56 90.18
C GLY A 104 -8.33 -20.41 89.18
N ASP A 105 -7.28 -19.98 88.47
CA ASP A 105 -7.32 -18.77 87.64
C ASP A 105 -7.61 -19.07 86.15
N TYR A 106 -8.62 -19.89 85.92
CA TYR A 106 -9.21 -20.07 84.59
C TYR A 106 -10.40 -19.12 84.48
N LEU A 107 -10.21 -17.94 83.86
CA LEU A 107 -11.21 -17.10 83.17
C LEU A 107 -11.06 -15.59 83.48
N ASP A 108 -10.23 -14.89 82.70
CA ASP A 108 -10.31 -13.43 82.51
C ASP A 108 -11.48 -13.05 81.58
N ARG A 109 -12.68 -13.51 81.95
CA ARG A 109 -13.95 -13.03 81.42
C ARG A 109 -15.00 -12.82 82.51
N ALA A 110 -14.70 -13.21 83.76
CA ALA A 110 -15.56 -13.02 84.92
C ALA A 110 -15.16 -11.81 85.79
N GLY A 111 -14.04 -11.13 85.48
CA GLY A 111 -13.56 -9.94 86.19
C GLY A 111 -13.93 -8.59 85.53
N MET A 112 -14.54 -8.61 84.35
CA MET A 112 -15.11 -7.40 83.75
C MET A 112 -16.51 -7.15 84.32
N ASP A 113 -16.76 -5.95 84.80
CA ASP A 113 -18.11 -5.55 85.17
C ASP A 113 -18.97 -5.35 83.91
N ASP A 114 -20.30 -5.38 84.05
CA ASP A 114 -21.24 -5.18 82.95
C ASP A 114 -21.07 -3.83 82.23
N THR A 115 -20.33 -2.88 82.84
CA THR A 115 -20.00 -1.58 82.26
C THR A 115 -18.81 -1.66 81.30
N ASP A 116 -17.79 -2.47 81.57
CA ASP A 116 -16.64 -2.70 80.69
C ASP A 116 -17.02 -3.52 79.45
N LEU A 117 -17.90 -4.52 79.60
CA LEU A 117 -18.46 -5.27 78.47
C LEU A 117 -19.26 -4.37 77.53
N LYS A 118 -20.05 -3.43 78.09
CA LYS A 118 -20.74 -2.40 77.30
C LYS A 118 -19.78 -1.42 76.65
N TYR A 119 -18.61 -1.15 77.21
CA TYR A 119 -17.62 -0.28 76.59
C TYR A 119 -17.07 -0.88 75.28
N PHE A 120 -16.82 -2.20 75.26
CA PHE A 120 -16.37 -2.89 74.06
C PHE A 120 -17.48 -3.11 73.01
N GLU A 121 -18.71 -3.37 73.43
CA GLU A 121 -19.84 -3.47 72.50
C GLU A 121 -20.32 -2.11 71.96
N SER A 122 -20.18 -1.03 72.74
CA SER A 122 -20.55 0.34 72.31
C SER A 122 -19.47 1.05 71.50
N GLN A 123 -18.21 0.62 71.59
CA GLN A 123 -17.16 1.00 70.64
C GLN A 123 -17.27 0.16 69.37
N GLY A 124 -18.37 0.37 68.64
CA GLY A 124 -18.45 0.01 67.23
C GLY A 124 -17.18 0.48 66.52
N ILE A 125 -16.62 -0.42 65.70
CA ILE A 125 -15.33 -0.37 65.00
C ILE A 125 -15.05 1.03 64.43
N ASP A 126 -14.57 1.96 65.25
CA ASP A 126 -14.18 3.28 64.80
C ASP A 126 -12.67 3.31 64.70
N THR A 127 -12.21 3.39 63.46
CA THR A 127 -10.79 3.21 63.14
C THR A 127 -9.97 4.30 63.84
N PRO A 128 -8.93 3.95 64.62
CA PRO A 128 -8.19 4.93 65.42
C PRO A 128 -7.60 6.04 64.54
N GLY A 129 -7.63 7.28 65.03
CA GLY A 129 -7.42 8.50 64.23
C GLY A 129 -6.10 8.57 63.45
N TRP A 130 -5.07 7.82 63.86
CA TRP A 130 -3.81 7.72 63.12
C TRP A 130 -3.98 6.98 61.77
N LYS A 131 -4.88 5.99 61.68
CA LYS A 131 -5.24 5.30 60.42
C LYS A 131 -6.09 6.19 59.50
N LYS A 132 -6.99 7.01 60.06
CA LYS A 132 -7.73 8.03 59.28
C LYS A 132 -6.78 9.09 58.71
N LYS A 133 -5.77 9.54 59.48
CA LYS A 133 -4.72 10.47 59.02
C LYS A 133 -3.81 9.89 57.93
N LYS A 134 -3.46 8.60 58.01
CA LYS A 134 -2.65 7.95 56.95
C LYS A 134 -3.42 7.86 55.62
N LYS A 135 -4.72 7.56 55.69
CA LYS A 135 -5.61 7.51 54.52
C LYS A 135 -5.84 8.90 53.89
N GLN A 136 -5.87 9.96 54.71
CA GLN A 136 -5.92 11.34 54.21
C GLN A 136 -4.60 11.79 53.57
N ARG A 137 -3.43 11.37 54.09
CA ARG A 137 -2.12 11.67 53.48
C ARG A 137 -1.90 10.97 52.14
N SER A 138 -2.52 9.80 51.93
CA SER A 138 -2.45 9.06 50.66
C SER A 138 -3.60 9.39 49.69
N GLY A 139 -4.53 10.28 50.06
CA GLY A 139 -5.72 10.61 49.27
C GLY A 139 -5.82 12.07 48.83
N ALA A 140 -4.84 12.91 49.18
CA ALA A 140 -4.73 14.29 48.72
C ALA A 140 -3.34 14.46 48.09
N GLY A 141 -3.19 13.96 46.87
CA GLY A 141 -2.08 14.34 46.01
C GLY A 141 -2.42 15.69 45.40
N ASP A 142 -1.93 16.75 46.04
CA ASP A 142 -1.63 17.99 45.36
C ASP A 142 -0.11 18.10 45.32
N ASP A 143 0.40 18.33 44.12
CA ASP A 143 1.80 18.49 43.77
C ASP A 143 2.51 19.42 44.77
N ASP A 144 3.51 18.90 45.49
CA ASP A 144 4.57 19.76 46.00
C ASP A 144 5.90 19.01 46.07
N GLY A 145 6.88 19.54 45.35
CA GLY A 145 8.16 18.93 45.06
C GLY A 145 8.99 18.69 46.31
N SER A 146 9.38 17.43 46.55
CA SER A 146 10.48 17.11 47.45
C SER A 146 11.18 15.79 47.09
N ILE A 147 12.32 15.94 46.40
CA ILE A 147 13.68 15.47 46.79
C ILE A 147 13.97 13.95 46.86
N GLU A 148 13.05 13.02 46.56
CA GLU A 148 13.38 11.56 46.65
C GLU A 148 13.39 10.74 45.35
N SER A 149 13.20 11.31 44.15
CA SER A 149 13.42 10.56 42.89
C SER A 149 14.51 11.12 41.97
N SER A 150 15.25 12.15 42.42
CA SER A 150 16.48 12.63 41.76
C SER A 150 17.69 11.71 41.92
N ILE A 151 17.48 10.41 42.18
CA ILE A 151 18.55 9.41 42.28
C ILE A 151 18.18 8.24 41.37
N GLY A 152 18.72 8.24 40.14
CA GLY A 152 18.73 7.04 39.32
C GLY A 152 18.79 7.23 37.81
N GLY A 153 19.85 7.87 37.30
CA GLY A 153 20.44 7.54 36.00
C GLY A 153 19.70 8.02 34.75
N GLU A 154 19.99 9.25 34.37
CA GLU A 154 19.90 9.71 32.98
C GLU A 154 21.06 9.07 32.19
N ASP A 155 20.76 8.07 31.36
CA ASP A 155 21.55 7.72 30.19
C ASP A 155 20.61 7.10 29.13
N VAL A 156 20.22 7.99 28.21
CA VAL A 156 19.90 7.77 26.79
C VAL A 156 19.62 6.32 26.36
N ILE A 157 18.34 6.01 26.13
CA ILE A 157 17.94 5.13 25.03
C ILE A 157 16.96 5.89 24.14
N GLU A 158 17.49 6.20 22.98
CA GLU A 158 16.88 6.80 21.80
C GLU A 158 15.83 5.85 21.20
N GLY A 159 14.62 6.36 20.95
CA GLY A 159 13.71 5.85 19.92
C GLY A 159 12.64 4.84 20.34
N VAL A 160 11.49 5.33 20.80
CA VAL A 160 10.17 4.77 20.44
C VAL A 160 9.22 5.95 20.22
N GLU A 161 8.66 6.03 19.01
CA GLU A 161 7.64 7.01 18.66
C GLU A 161 6.44 6.84 19.59
N ASP A 162 6.10 7.92 20.30
CA ASP A 162 4.92 8.03 21.15
C ASP A 162 3.68 7.98 20.24
N GLU A 163 3.11 6.79 20.04
CA GLU A 163 1.75 6.66 19.54
C GLU A 163 0.84 7.30 20.59
N THR A 164 0.29 8.47 20.24
CA THR A 164 -0.74 9.21 20.97
C THR A 164 -1.67 8.28 21.75
N PHE A 165 -1.55 8.30 23.08
CA PHE A 165 -2.54 7.75 23.99
C PHE A 165 -3.83 8.55 23.83
N VAL A 166 -4.69 8.08 22.93
CA VAL A 166 -6.11 8.44 22.96
C VAL A 166 -6.70 7.66 24.13
N GLU A 167 -7.10 8.36 25.19
CA GLU A 167 -8.02 7.84 26.20
C GLU A 167 -9.30 7.40 25.48
N ASN A 168 -9.33 6.15 25.05
CA ASN A 168 -10.56 5.53 24.57
C ASN A 168 -11.42 5.23 25.79
N GLU A 169 -12.64 5.79 25.77
CA GLU A 169 -13.74 5.46 26.66
C GLU A 169 -13.75 3.97 27.01
N GLU A 170 -13.95 3.66 28.30
CA GLU A 170 -13.98 2.35 28.95
C GLU A 170 -14.52 1.22 28.05
N SER A 171 -13.65 0.64 27.24
CA SER A 171 -13.98 -0.52 26.42
C SER A 171 -13.95 -1.74 27.33
N GLN A 172 -15.10 -2.37 27.50
CA GLN A 172 -15.27 -3.48 28.43
C GLN A 172 -14.31 -4.62 28.05
N PRO A 173 -13.53 -5.15 29.02
CA PRO A 173 -12.61 -6.24 28.74
C PRO A 173 -13.37 -7.49 28.32
N VAL A 174 -12.92 -8.12 27.23
CA VAL A 174 -13.51 -9.38 26.74
C VAL A 174 -12.81 -10.53 27.46
N VAL A 175 -13.53 -11.28 28.27
CA VAL A 175 -12.97 -12.34 29.10
C VAL A 175 -13.03 -13.68 28.37
N MET A 176 -11.90 -14.36 28.23
CA MET A 176 -11.79 -15.63 27.51
C MET A 176 -10.86 -16.63 28.19
N MET A 177 -11.09 -17.92 27.93
CA MET A 177 -10.19 -19.00 28.34
C MET A 177 -8.81 -18.86 27.69
N GLU A 178 -7.76 -19.37 28.34
CA GLU A 178 -6.37 -19.25 27.88
C GLU A 178 -6.17 -19.78 26.45
N GLU A 179 -6.76 -20.94 26.15
CA GLU A 179 -6.66 -21.58 24.83
C GLU A 179 -7.24 -20.70 23.72
N ASP A 180 -8.39 -20.08 23.98
CA ASP A 180 -9.09 -19.19 23.05
C ASP A 180 -8.34 -17.86 22.89
N MET A 181 -7.77 -17.31 23.96
CA MET A 181 -6.94 -16.09 23.92
C MET A 181 -5.68 -16.30 23.08
N VAL A 182 -4.97 -17.43 23.27
CA VAL A 182 -3.78 -17.75 22.48
C VAL A 182 -4.15 -17.97 21.01
N LEU A 183 -5.28 -18.61 20.74
CA LEU A 183 -5.79 -18.81 19.39
C LEU A 183 -6.16 -17.46 18.72
N ALA A 184 -6.86 -16.57 19.43
CA ALA A 184 -7.24 -15.24 18.96
C ALA A 184 -6.00 -14.40 18.61
N ASN A 185 -4.99 -14.35 19.49
CA ASN A 185 -3.74 -13.65 19.23
C ASN A 185 -3.00 -14.21 18.01
N ARG A 186 -2.96 -15.54 17.84
CA ARG A 186 -2.33 -16.17 16.66
C ARG A 186 -3.07 -15.85 15.37
N LEU A 187 -4.41 -15.90 15.39
CA LEU A 187 -5.23 -15.60 14.23
C LEU A 187 -5.19 -14.12 13.86
N ASP A 188 -5.13 -13.22 14.84
CA ASP A 188 -4.98 -11.79 14.62
C ASP A 188 -3.63 -11.44 13.98
N LEU A 189 -2.54 -11.98 14.53
CA LEU A 189 -1.21 -11.85 13.94
C LEU A 189 -1.15 -12.39 12.51
N LEU A 190 -1.82 -13.52 12.24
CA LEU A 190 -1.94 -14.06 10.89
C LEU A 190 -2.74 -13.12 10.00
N ASN A 191 -3.87 -12.61 10.47
CA ASN A 191 -4.72 -11.70 9.71
C ASN A 191 -3.97 -10.42 9.32
N LEU A 192 -3.22 -9.81 10.25
CA LEU A 192 -2.38 -8.64 9.97
C LEU A 192 -1.29 -8.93 8.94
N LYS A 193 -0.57 -10.05 9.09
CA LYS A 193 0.49 -10.44 8.13
C LYS A 193 -0.07 -10.71 6.74
N VAL A 194 -1.19 -11.42 6.65
CA VAL A 194 -1.83 -11.76 5.38
C VAL A 194 -2.40 -10.52 4.72
N THR A 195 -3.09 -9.66 5.45
CA THR A 195 -3.64 -8.41 4.90
C THR A 195 -2.53 -7.49 4.39
N LEU A 196 -1.41 -7.35 5.12
CA LEU A 196 -0.24 -6.62 4.65
C LEU A 196 0.34 -7.23 3.36
N ALA A 197 0.51 -8.55 3.31
CA ALA A 197 1.00 -9.24 2.12
C ALA A 197 0.04 -9.05 0.91
N THR A 198 -1.27 -9.12 1.13
CA THR A 198 -2.27 -8.85 0.08
C THR A 198 -2.24 -7.41 -0.38
N LEU A 199 -2.02 -6.44 0.51
CA LEU A 199 -1.89 -5.03 0.16
C LEU A 199 -0.68 -4.79 -0.73
N ILE A 200 0.50 -5.31 -0.35
CA ILE A 200 1.72 -5.24 -1.17
C ILE A 200 1.47 -5.89 -2.53
N THR A 201 0.84 -7.07 -2.55
CA THR A 201 0.51 -7.79 -3.78
C THR A 201 -0.45 -7.00 -4.67
N GLY A 202 -1.48 -6.37 -4.09
CA GLY A 202 -2.43 -5.53 -4.82
C GLY A 202 -1.77 -4.31 -5.46
N ILE A 203 -0.85 -3.65 -4.74
CA ILE A 203 -0.05 -2.55 -5.28
C ILE A 203 0.81 -3.03 -6.46
N LEU A 204 1.52 -4.15 -6.30
CA LEU A 204 2.35 -4.73 -7.35
C LEU A 204 1.53 -5.13 -8.59
N ILE A 205 0.33 -5.68 -8.43
CA ILE A 205 -0.58 -6.00 -9.53
C ILE A 205 -0.99 -4.75 -10.30
N VAL A 206 -1.35 -3.67 -9.59
CA VAL A 206 -1.72 -2.40 -10.24
C VAL A 206 -0.53 -1.81 -11.00
N LEU A 207 0.67 -1.82 -10.42
CA LEU A 207 1.89 -1.38 -11.09
C LEU A 207 2.19 -2.23 -12.32
N PHE A 208 2.06 -3.55 -12.21
CA PHE A 208 2.27 -4.47 -13.33
C PHE A 208 1.24 -4.29 -14.45
N ASP A 209 -0.05 -4.17 -14.12
CA ASP A 209 -1.11 -3.90 -15.11
C ASP A 209 -0.87 -2.56 -15.83
N TYR A 210 -0.45 -1.55 -15.08
CA TYR A 210 -0.08 -0.25 -15.62
C TYR A 210 1.09 -0.36 -16.61
N LEU A 211 2.20 -1.02 -16.22
CA LEU A 211 3.34 -1.23 -17.11
C LEU A 211 2.96 -2.02 -18.36
N ARG A 212 2.16 -3.08 -18.20
CA ARG A 212 1.69 -3.93 -19.29
C ARG A 212 0.90 -3.14 -20.33
N ARG A 213 0.02 -2.22 -19.89
CA ARG A 213 -0.81 -1.40 -20.77
C ARG A 213 -0.09 -0.18 -21.34
N GLY A 214 1.07 0.20 -20.79
CA GLY A 214 1.81 1.41 -21.19
C GLY A 214 2.20 1.45 -22.67
N ASN A 215 2.42 0.28 -23.29
CA ASN A 215 2.77 0.16 -24.71
C ASN A 215 1.60 -0.29 -25.61
N ILE A 216 0.42 -0.56 -25.03
CA ILE A 216 -0.79 -0.89 -25.80
C ILE A 216 -1.51 0.41 -26.16
N TYR A 217 -1.50 0.72 -27.46
CA TYR A 217 -2.09 1.95 -27.97
C TYR A 217 -3.61 1.98 -27.72
N GLY A 218 -4.10 3.04 -27.08
CA GLY A 218 -5.52 3.19 -26.72
C GLY A 218 -5.91 2.65 -25.35
N GLU A 219 -5.06 1.88 -24.67
CA GLU A 219 -5.30 1.38 -23.30
C GLU A 219 -4.47 2.09 -22.22
N SER A 220 -3.50 2.91 -22.62
CA SER A 220 -2.65 3.67 -21.69
C SER A 220 -3.50 4.65 -20.87
N SER A 221 -3.51 4.50 -19.54
CA SER A 221 -4.36 5.31 -18.66
C SER A 221 -3.82 6.71 -18.46
N PHE A 222 -2.53 6.81 -18.15
CA PHE A 222 -1.83 8.06 -17.93
C PHE A 222 -0.39 7.86 -18.33
N PRO A 223 0.21 8.69 -19.19
CA PRO A 223 1.63 8.59 -19.50
C PRO A 223 2.46 9.04 -18.28
N LEU A 224 3.19 8.09 -17.67
CA LEU A 224 4.25 8.40 -16.71
C LEU A 224 5.59 8.39 -17.44
N PRO A 225 6.52 9.30 -17.11
CA PRO A 225 7.85 9.39 -17.69
C PRO A 225 8.76 8.31 -17.09
N LEU A 226 8.36 7.05 -17.21
CA LEU A 226 9.20 5.92 -16.84
C LEU A 226 10.12 5.58 -18.02
N PRO A 227 11.33 5.05 -17.77
CA PRO A 227 12.21 4.60 -18.84
C PRO A 227 11.50 3.63 -19.78
N SER A 228 11.62 3.84 -21.08
CA SER A 228 10.92 2.99 -22.06
C SER A 228 11.36 1.53 -21.99
N SER A 229 12.58 1.27 -21.50
CA SER A 229 13.09 -0.07 -21.20
C SER A 229 12.21 -0.85 -20.23
N TRP A 230 11.59 -0.19 -19.25
CA TRP A 230 10.69 -0.85 -18.29
C TRP A 230 9.40 -1.30 -18.96
N PHE A 231 8.78 -0.43 -19.76
CA PHE A 231 7.59 -0.79 -20.51
C PHE A 231 7.88 -1.88 -21.54
N ASN A 232 8.99 -1.74 -22.29
CA ASN A 232 9.38 -2.68 -23.34
C ASN A 232 9.78 -4.06 -22.80
N ALA A 233 10.23 -4.16 -21.55
CA ALA A 233 10.53 -5.44 -20.91
C ALA A 233 9.26 -6.26 -20.60
N VAL A 234 8.15 -5.59 -20.27
CA VAL A 234 6.87 -6.26 -19.97
C VAL A 234 6.04 -6.45 -21.23
N THR A 235 5.86 -5.38 -22.01
CA THR A 235 5.10 -5.38 -23.26
C THR A 235 5.94 -4.67 -24.33
N PRO A 236 6.58 -5.38 -25.27
CA PRO A 236 7.39 -4.73 -26.28
C PRO A 236 6.53 -3.84 -27.18
N MET A 237 6.99 -2.61 -27.43
CA MET A 237 6.33 -1.72 -28.39
C MET A 237 6.51 -2.26 -29.81
N PRO A 238 5.45 -2.32 -30.64
CA PRO A 238 5.58 -2.76 -32.01
C PRO A 238 6.40 -1.72 -32.81
N PRO A 239 7.26 -2.16 -33.73
CA PRO A 239 8.13 -1.27 -34.51
C PRO A 239 7.35 -0.36 -35.47
N ILE A 240 6.17 -0.80 -35.91
CA ILE A 240 5.26 -0.02 -36.75
C ILE A 240 3.92 0.08 -36.03
N LEU A 241 3.44 1.31 -35.88
CA LEU A 241 2.14 1.66 -35.36
C LEU A 241 1.36 2.41 -36.43
N ILE A 242 0.16 1.93 -36.72
CA ILE A 242 -0.75 2.62 -37.64
C ILE A 242 -1.77 3.37 -36.80
N VAL A 243 -1.74 4.69 -36.87
CA VAL A 243 -2.67 5.57 -36.17
C VAL A 243 -3.70 6.09 -37.15
N VAL A 244 -4.97 5.75 -36.92
CA VAL A 244 -6.08 6.24 -37.75
C VAL A 244 -6.49 7.62 -37.26
N LYS A 245 -6.44 8.63 -38.14
CA LYS A 245 -6.85 10.01 -37.80
C LYS A 245 -8.33 10.05 -37.38
N HIS A 246 -8.61 10.60 -36.20
CA HIS A 246 -9.97 10.84 -35.73
C HIS A 246 -10.20 12.36 -35.59
N GLY A 247 -10.50 13.02 -36.72
CA GLY A 247 -10.84 14.44 -36.77
C GLY A 247 -9.65 15.40 -36.68
N GLU A 248 -9.96 16.70 -36.57
CA GLU A 248 -8.96 17.76 -36.38
C GLU A 248 -8.32 17.67 -34.98
N GLY A 249 -7.02 17.95 -34.88
CA GLY A 249 -6.26 17.87 -33.62
C GLY A 249 -5.87 16.45 -33.16
N SER A 250 -6.20 15.40 -33.93
CA SER A 250 -5.79 14.02 -33.62
C SER A 250 -4.27 13.87 -33.55
N LEU A 251 -3.52 14.53 -34.44
CA LEU A 251 -2.05 14.48 -34.46
C LEU A 251 -1.45 15.13 -33.22
N GLU A 252 -1.88 16.36 -32.89
CA GLU A 252 -1.39 17.12 -31.73
C GLU A 252 -1.58 16.34 -30.42
N LYS A 253 -2.74 15.68 -30.26
CA LYS A 253 -3.00 14.83 -29.10
C LYS A 253 -2.06 13.63 -29.03
N GLU A 254 -1.66 13.09 -30.17
CA GLU A 254 -0.72 11.97 -30.24
C GLU A 254 0.73 12.39 -29.98
N LEU A 255 1.17 13.51 -30.55
CA LEU A 255 2.49 14.08 -30.23
C LEU A 255 2.56 14.42 -28.73
N ALA A 256 1.52 15.06 -28.19
CA ALA A 256 1.44 15.34 -26.76
C ALA A 256 1.45 14.06 -25.91
N ARG A 257 0.91 12.94 -26.40
CA ARG A 257 0.98 11.64 -25.71
C ARG A 257 2.42 11.12 -25.68
N LEU A 258 3.14 11.19 -26.81
CA LEU A 258 4.55 10.78 -26.90
C LEU A 258 5.42 11.60 -25.94
N VAL A 259 5.29 12.93 -25.99
CA VAL A 259 6.03 13.85 -25.11
C VAL A 259 5.73 13.59 -23.64
N LYS A 260 4.46 13.34 -23.30
CA LYS A 260 4.09 13.04 -21.92
C LYS A 260 4.66 11.72 -21.41
N ARG A 261 4.92 10.77 -22.31
CA ARG A 261 5.62 9.51 -21.98
C ARG A 261 7.12 9.73 -21.79
N GLY A 262 7.63 10.90 -22.20
CA GLY A 262 9.05 11.26 -22.20
C GLY A 262 9.75 11.01 -23.53
N ASP A 263 9.05 10.38 -24.48
CA ASP A 263 9.62 10.00 -25.76
C ASP A 263 9.83 11.21 -26.67
N SER A 264 10.95 11.21 -27.40
CA SER A 264 11.20 12.18 -28.47
C SER A 264 10.74 11.67 -29.81
N PHE A 265 10.42 12.59 -30.72
CA PHE A 265 9.92 12.24 -32.04
C PHE A 265 10.45 13.18 -33.12
N VAL A 266 10.42 12.69 -34.36
CA VAL A 266 10.56 13.49 -35.58
C VAL A 266 9.26 13.40 -36.35
N LEU A 267 8.57 14.53 -36.51
CA LEU A 267 7.39 14.66 -37.34
C LEU A 267 7.81 14.97 -38.77
N LEU A 268 7.51 14.06 -39.68
CA LEU A 268 7.71 14.21 -41.12
C LEU A 268 6.36 14.58 -41.74
N THR A 269 6.19 15.83 -42.17
CA THR A 269 4.94 16.32 -42.75
C THR A 269 5.20 17.20 -43.97
N GLU A 270 4.17 17.34 -44.79
CA GLU A 270 4.13 18.24 -45.96
C GLU A 270 3.18 19.43 -45.72
N ASN A 271 2.53 19.50 -44.55
CA ASN A 271 1.45 20.43 -44.28
C ASN A 271 1.90 21.59 -43.38
N LEU A 272 2.39 22.65 -44.00
CA LEU A 272 2.81 23.90 -43.34
C LEU A 272 1.75 24.48 -42.39
N SER A 273 0.47 24.41 -42.77
CA SER A 273 -0.63 24.93 -41.94
C SER A 273 -0.82 24.16 -40.64
N ARG A 274 -0.37 22.90 -40.57
CA ARG A 274 -0.35 22.11 -39.32
C ARG A 274 0.89 22.39 -38.51
N THR A 275 2.05 22.50 -39.16
CA THR A 275 3.31 22.87 -38.50
C THR A 275 3.16 24.19 -37.74
N ASN A 276 2.51 25.18 -38.36
CA ASN A 276 2.27 26.49 -37.74
C ASN A 276 1.28 26.47 -36.55
N LYS A 277 0.48 25.41 -36.41
CA LYS A 277 -0.44 25.23 -35.27
C LYS A 277 0.22 24.52 -34.09
N LEU A 278 1.37 23.88 -34.30
CA LEU A 278 2.07 23.20 -33.23
C LEU A 278 2.68 24.22 -32.26
N PRO A 279 2.58 23.97 -30.94
CA PRO A 279 3.22 24.83 -29.97
C PRO A 279 4.74 24.67 -30.05
N ALA A 280 5.48 25.76 -29.78
CA ALA A 280 6.95 25.73 -29.73
C ALA A 280 7.51 24.82 -28.62
N SER A 281 6.68 24.49 -27.63
CA SER A 281 7.02 23.49 -26.62
C SER A 281 5.80 22.70 -26.16
N MET A 282 6.02 21.46 -25.74
CA MET A 282 4.98 20.58 -25.20
C MET A 282 5.34 20.16 -23.77
N PRO A 283 4.38 20.15 -22.83
CA PRO A 283 4.65 19.75 -21.44
C PRO A 283 4.91 18.24 -21.34
N LYS A 284 6.06 17.84 -20.81
CA LYS A 284 6.43 16.43 -20.53
C LYS A 284 5.67 15.86 -19.34
N PHE A 285 5.52 16.64 -18.27
CA PHE A 285 4.87 16.14 -17.07
C PHE A 285 4.00 17.21 -16.43
N PRO A 286 2.75 16.89 -16.04
CA PRO A 286 1.84 17.89 -15.49
C PRO A 286 2.25 18.40 -14.10
N LEU A 287 3.16 17.73 -13.40
CA LEU A 287 3.55 18.10 -12.02
C LEU A 287 4.91 18.83 -11.93
N ILE A 288 5.83 18.67 -12.89
CA ILE A 288 7.23 19.14 -12.76
C ILE A 288 7.55 20.30 -13.73
N GLY A 289 6.60 20.75 -14.56
CA GLY A 289 6.80 21.91 -15.44
C GLY A 289 7.93 21.74 -16.47
N GLN A 290 8.34 20.51 -16.76
CA GLN A 290 9.31 20.23 -17.83
C GLN A 290 8.64 20.33 -19.19
N HIS A 291 9.34 20.94 -20.14
CA HIS A 291 8.89 21.14 -21.51
C HIS A 291 9.85 20.46 -22.50
N GLU A 292 9.30 19.79 -23.50
CA GLU A 292 10.01 19.36 -24.70
C GLU A 292 9.92 20.50 -25.73
N HIS A 293 11.06 20.91 -26.27
CA HIS A 293 11.10 21.90 -27.34
C HIS A 293 10.81 21.24 -28.69
N LEU A 294 9.94 21.85 -29.48
CA LEU A 294 9.70 21.47 -30.86
C LEU A 294 10.49 22.41 -31.78
N ILE A 295 11.40 21.84 -32.55
CA ILE A 295 12.28 22.59 -33.45
C ILE A 295 11.90 22.27 -34.90
N THR A 296 11.57 23.30 -35.67
CA THR A 296 11.38 23.14 -37.12
C THR A 296 12.74 23.00 -37.79
N VAL A 297 12.92 21.95 -38.59
CA VAL A 297 14.16 21.66 -39.30
C VAL A 297 14.28 22.60 -40.49
N THR A 298 15.26 23.51 -40.44
CA THR A 298 15.66 24.34 -41.59
C THR A 298 16.78 23.66 -42.37
N ASP A 299 17.12 24.19 -43.55
CA ASP A 299 18.22 23.68 -44.38
C ASP A 299 19.60 23.80 -43.72
N GLU A 300 19.71 24.64 -42.67
CA GLU A 300 20.94 24.83 -41.89
C GLU A 300 21.16 23.71 -40.86
N ILE A 301 20.12 22.96 -40.50
CA ILE A 301 20.19 21.92 -39.48
C ILE A 301 20.52 20.57 -40.14
N GLU A 302 21.66 20.00 -39.78
CA GLU A 302 22.14 18.72 -40.27
C GLU A 302 21.31 17.53 -39.75
N ASP A 303 21.15 16.50 -40.60
CA ASP A 303 20.38 15.29 -40.27
C ASP A 303 20.97 14.53 -39.08
N GLU A 304 22.30 14.50 -38.98
CA GLU A 304 23.03 13.85 -37.88
C GLU A 304 22.69 14.52 -36.54
N PHE A 305 22.64 15.86 -36.52
CA PHE A 305 22.24 16.60 -35.32
C PHE A 305 20.81 16.29 -34.89
N VAL A 306 19.88 16.20 -35.84
CA VAL A 306 18.48 15.81 -35.59
C VAL A 306 18.43 14.40 -35.01
N PHE A 307 19.17 13.46 -35.62
CA PHE A 307 19.25 12.07 -35.17
C PHE A 307 19.79 11.96 -33.73
N GLU A 308 20.96 12.54 -33.44
CA GLU A 308 21.56 12.48 -32.10
C GLU A 308 20.65 13.14 -31.05
N SER A 309 20.04 14.27 -31.38
CA SER A 309 19.17 14.99 -30.46
C SER A 309 17.93 14.16 -30.08
N VAL A 310 17.36 13.45 -31.04
CA VAL A 310 16.24 12.53 -30.83
C VAL A 310 16.68 11.26 -30.11
N TRP A 311 17.85 10.72 -30.47
CA TRP A 311 18.45 9.53 -29.84
C TRP A 311 18.66 9.72 -28.33
N TYR A 312 19.11 10.89 -27.91
CA TYR A 312 19.31 11.24 -26.50
C TYR A 312 18.08 11.84 -25.82
N GLY A 313 16.95 11.95 -26.51
CA GLY A 313 15.70 12.46 -25.93
C GLY A 313 15.72 13.95 -25.56
N ARG A 314 16.53 14.76 -26.27
CA ARG A 314 16.78 16.18 -25.94
C ARG A 314 15.73 17.12 -26.50
N SER A 315 15.27 16.85 -27.72
CA SER A 315 14.32 17.69 -28.43
C SER A 315 13.59 16.87 -29.48
N SER A 316 12.41 17.35 -29.87
CA SER A 316 11.62 16.77 -30.93
C SER A 316 11.59 17.72 -32.13
N PHE A 317 11.57 17.16 -33.33
CA PHE A 317 11.76 17.93 -34.55
C PHE A 317 10.57 17.83 -35.48
N VAL A 318 10.35 18.88 -36.28
CA VAL A 318 9.33 18.92 -37.32
C VAL A 318 9.99 19.24 -38.66
N VAL A 319 9.80 18.36 -39.62
CA VAL A 319 10.21 18.53 -41.02
C VAL A 319 8.94 18.80 -41.81
N ASP A 320 8.89 19.94 -42.49
CA ASP A 320 7.71 20.47 -43.16
C ASP A 320 7.70 20.30 -44.69
N SER A 321 8.74 19.67 -45.24
CA SER A 321 8.91 19.38 -46.66
C SER A 321 8.96 17.88 -46.93
N GLU A 322 8.29 17.43 -47.98
CA GLU A 322 8.31 16.03 -48.43
C GLU A 322 9.72 15.58 -48.87
N SER A 323 10.43 16.40 -49.64
CA SER A 323 11.79 16.06 -50.10
C SER A 323 12.77 15.95 -48.93
N ARG A 324 12.69 16.90 -47.98
CA ARG A 324 13.48 16.87 -46.75
C ARG A 324 13.11 15.67 -45.89
N SER A 325 11.84 15.30 -45.83
CA SER A 325 11.38 14.13 -45.06
C SER A 325 11.97 12.82 -45.60
N GLN A 326 12.05 12.66 -46.92
CA GLN A 326 12.69 11.50 -47.54
C GLN A 326 14.21 11.47 -47.26
N GLN A 327 14.88 12.62 -47.39
CA GLN A 327 16.30 12.73 -47.08
C GLN A 327 16.60 12.36 -45.61
N VAL A 328 15.84 12.92 -44.67
CA VAL A 328 15.98 12.62 -43.23
C VAL A 328 15.74 11.14 -42.95
N LEU A 329 14.75 10.52 -43.62
CA LEU A 329 14.48 9.10 -43.48
C LEU A 329 15.68 8.24 -43.94
N GLU A 330 16.28 8.56 -45.09
CA GLU A 330 17.45 7.85 -45.61
C GLU A 330 18.67 8.01 -44.69
N SER A 331 18.91 9.23 -44.19
CA SER A 331 19.98 9.52 -43.22
C SER A 331 19.76 8.73 -41.92
N PHE A 332 18.53 8.71 -41.40
CA PHE A 332 18.19 7.95 -40.20
C PHE A 332 18.39 6.45 -40.37
N LEU A 333 18.06 5.87 -41.54
CA LEU A 333 18.30 4.45 -41.79
C LEU A 333 19.79 4.09 -41.70
N LYS A 334 20.67 4.94 -42.26
CA LYS A 334 22.13 4.75 -42.18
C LYS A 334 22.62 4.82 -40.75
N GLU A 335 22.20 5.82 -39.99
CA GLU A 335 22.58 5.97 -38.58
C GLU A 335 22.08 4.80 -37.73
N LEU A 336 20.83 4.37 -37.94
CA LEU A 336 20.25 3.22 -37.23
C LEU A 336 21.01 1.91 -37.53
N GLU A 337 21.54 1.74 -38.74
CA GLU A 337 22.38 0.61 -39.10
C GLU A 337 23.71 0.63 -38.32
N ILE A 338 24.38 1.79 -38.27
CA ILE A 338 25.60 1.99 -37.47
C ILE A 338 25.32 1.67 -35.99
N ARG A 339 24.21 2.16 -35.44
CA ARG A 339 23.83 1.93 -34.03
C ARG A 339 23.50 0.47 -33.75
N LYS A 340 22.83 -0.22 -34.68
CA LYS A 340 22.56 -1.65 -34.56
C LYS A 340 23.85 -2.47 -34.50
N ASP A 341 24.83 -2.15 -35.34
CA ASP A 341 26.11 -2.86 -35.38
C ASP A 341 26.91 -2.64 -34.09
N ALA A 342 26.86 -1.42 -33.54
CA ALA A 342 27.38 -1.10 -32.21
C ALA A 342 26.54 -1.68 -31.04
N ARG A 343 25.40 -2.31 -31.32
CA ARG A 343 24.40 -2.80 -30.33
C ARG A 343 23.89 -1.70 -29.40
N ALA A 344 23.91 -0.46 -29.85
CA ALA A 344 23.42 0.68 -29.10
C ALA A 344 21.88 0.72 -29.16
N LYS A 345 21.26 1.10 -28.04
CA LYS A 345 19.80 1.30 -27.93
C LYS A 345 19.51 2.67 -27.35
N VAL A 346 18.41 3.28 -27.80
CA VAL A 346 17.91 4.50 -27.18
C VAL A 346 17.42 4.23 -25.76
N ALA A 347 17.66 5.19 -24.86
CA ALA A 347 17.26 5.09 -23.45
C ALA A 347 15.74 5.29 -23.26
N GLN A 348 15.15 6.17 -24.06
CA GLN A 348 13.72 6.36 -24.21
C GLN A 348 13.32 6.08 -25.67
N THR A 349 12.11 5.61 -25.92
CA THR A 349 11.74 5.20 -27.28
C THR A 349 11.68 6.45 -28.16
N ALA A 350 12.33 6.40 -29.32
CA ALA A 350 12.29 7.48 -30.29
C ALA A 350 11.31 7.15 -31.42
N HIS A 351 10.55 8.16 -31.87
CA HIS A 351 9.50 7.97 -32.87
C HIS A 351 9.77 8.69 -34.18
N ILE A 352 9.57 8.00 -35.30
CA ILE A 352 9.44 8.61 -36.61
C ILE A 352 7.96 8.67 -36.94
N VAL A 353 7.40 9.89 -36.98
CA VAL A 353 5.99 10.12 -37.23
C VAL A 353 5.80 10.53 -38.69
N TRP A 354 5.22 9.66 -39.50
CA TRP A 354 5.00 9.87 -40.94
C TRP A 354 3.61 10.44 -41.22
N ASP A 355 3.53 11.75 -41.49
CA ASP A 355 2.33 12.50 -41.91
C ASP A 355 2.49 13.11 -43.32
N VAL A 356 3.15 12.38 -44.23
CA VAL A 356 3.26 12.77 -45.66
C VAL A 356 2.15 12.07 -46.46
N ARG A 357 1.61 12.69 -47.52
CA ARG A 357 0.57 12.06 -48.36
C ARG A 357 1.12 10.88 -49.14
N SER A 358 2.38 10.95 -49.57
CA SER A 358 3.03 9.83 -50.22
C SER A 358 3.18 8.67 -49.25
N GLN A 359 2.92 7.46 -49.77
CA GLN A 359 3.20 6.25 -49.01
C GLN A 359 4.71 6.15 -48.81
N MET A 360 5.12 5.80 -47.60
CA MET A 360 6.51 5.51 -47.30
C MET A 360 7.01 4.39 -48.23
N PRO A 361 8.18 4.53 -48.87
CA PRO A 361 8.72 3.49 -49.73
C PRO A 361 8.77 2.13 -49.00
N GLU A 362 8.24 1.08 -49.62
CA GLU A 362 8.08 -0.22 -48.95
C GLU A 362 9.44 -0.83 -48.55
N HIS A 363 10.50 -0.55 -49.31
CA HIS A 363 11.87 -0.91 -48.96
C HIS A 363 12.31 -0.26 -47.63
N SER A 364 12.22 1.07 -47.55
CA SER A 364 12.55 1.82 -46.33
C SER A 364 11.72 1.36 -45.13
N LYS A 365 10.44 1.03 -45.36
CA LYS A 365 9.54 0.50 -44.32
C LYS A 365 10.02 -0.82 -43.73
N GLN A 366 10.39 -1.77 -44.58
CA GLN A 366 10.86 -3.09 -44.15
C GLN A 366 12.20 -3.00 -43.42
N GLU A 367 13.12 -2.18 -43.93
CA GLU A 367 14.40 -1.94 -43.26
C GLU A 367 14.21 -1.28 -41.90
N LEU A 368 13.37 -0.26 -41.82
CA LEU A 368 13.14 0.44 -40.58
C LEU A 368 12.42 -0.44 -39.56
N GLU A 369 11.52 -1.34 -39.98
CA GLU A 369 10.93 -2.33 -39.08
C GLU A 369 11.99 -3.22 -38.42
N LYS A 370 12.96 -3.68 -39.20
CA LYS A 370 14.07 -4.52 -38.74
C LYS A 370 14.98 -3.76 -37.79
N LEU A 371 15.35 -2.53 -38.14
CA LEU A 371 16.25 -1.68 -37.36
C LEU A 371 15.59 -1.22 -36.05
N ALA A 372 14.33 -0.78 -36.11
CA ALA A 372 13.52 -0.31 -34.97
C ALA A 372 13.51 -1.31 -33.81
N ARG A 373 13.30 -2.60 -34.09
CA ARG A 373 13.32 -3.66 -33.06
C ARG A 373 14.67 -3.76 -32.33
N SER A 374 15.77 -3.47 -33.03
CA SER A 374 17.12 -3.59 -32.48
C SER A 374 17.59 -2.35 -31.74
N THR A 375 17.18 -1.16 -32.18
CA THR A 375 17.64 0.14 -31.66
C THR A 375 16.70 0.77 -30.64
N GLY A 376 15.43 0.37 -30.59
CA GLY A 376 14.42 0.97 -29.72
C GLY A 376 13.66 2.15 -30.36
N PHE A 377 13.72 2.27 -31.68
CA PHE A 377 12.88 3.20 -32.44
C PHE A 377 11.50 2.60 -32.72
N SER A 378 10.51 3.45 -33.02
CA SER A 378 9.25 3.02 -33.61
C SER A 378 8.73 4.02 -34.64
N ILE A 379 7.92 3.53 -35.58
CA ILE A 379 7.31 4.33 -36.63
C ILE A 379 5.83 4.50 -36.31
N LEU A 380 5.35 5.73 -36.36
CA LEU A 380 3.93 6.04 -36.36
C LEU A 380 3.51 6.46 -37.77
N LEU A 381 2.78 5.59 -38.45
CA LEU A 381 2.17 5.87 -39.74
C LEU A 381 0.80 6.49 -39.51
N ILE A 382 0.62 7.74 -39.94
CA ILE A 382 -0.67 8.41 -39.76
C ILE A 382 -1.58 8.16 -40.95
N GLY A 383 -2.43 7.14 -40.84
CA GLY A 383 -3.40 6.77 -41.86
C GLY A 383 -4.54 7.78 -41.96
N GLY A 384 -4.81 8.26 -43.18
CA GLY A 384 -6.10 8.85 -43.51
C GLY A 384 -7.22 7.82 -43.30
N LYS A 385 -8.40 8.28 -42.89
CA LYS A 385 -9.58 7.41 -42.75
C LYS A 385 -9.74 6.61 -44.06
N PRO A 386 -9.79 5.27 -44.05
CA PRO A 386 -10.02 4.52 -45.28
C PRO A 386 -11.35 5.00 -45.85
N SER A 387 -11.33 5.59 -47.05
CA SER A 387 -12.55 5.84 -47.79
C SER A 387 -13.21 4.49 -48.01
N ARG A 388 -14.51 4.40 -47.75
CA ARG A 388 -15.33 3.18 -47.88
C ARG A 388 -15.41 2.60 -49.30
N SER A 389 -14.51 2.97 -50.22
CA SER A 389 -14.63 2.69 -51.64
C SER A 389 -13.89 1.45 -52.15
N ASN A 390 -12.96 0.83 -51.39
CA ASN A 390 -12.16 -0.28 -51.91
C ASN A 390 -12.32 -1.61 -51.15
N SER A 391 -13.49 -1.88 -50.56
CA SER A 391 -13.83 -3.19 -49.99
C SER A 391 -14.70 -4.06 -50.92
N GLN A 392 -14.53 -3.92 -52.23
CA GLN A 392 -15.11 -4.81 -53.24
C GLN A 392 -14.09 -5.15 -54.33
N THR A 393 -13.04 -5.88 -53.99
CA THR A 393 -12.25 -6.72 -54.93
C THR A 393 -11.14 -7.44 -54.15
N ASN A 394 -11.49 -8.49 -53.40
CA ASN A 394 -10.63 -9.66 -53.13
C ASN A 394 -11.27 -10.61 -52.11
N SER A 395 -12.48 -11.08 -52.43
CA SER A 395 -13.06 -12.24 -51.75
C SER A 395 -13.91 -13.02 -52.74
N GLN A 396 -13.24 -13.61 -53.73
CA GLN A 396 -13.73 -14.77 -54.49
C GLN A 396 -12.56 -15.74 -54.69
N ALA A 397 -12.86 -17.04 -54.58
CA ALA A 397 -11.99 -18.23 -54.65
C ALA A 397 -11.22 -18.55 -53.35
N GLU A 398 -11.39 -19.67 -52.64
CA GLU A 398 -12.00 -20.98 -52.92
C GLU A 398 -12.43 -21.67 -51.59
N PRO A 399 -13.48 -22.51 -51.59
CA PRO A 399 -13.78 -23.42 -50.49
C PRO A 399 -12.98 -24.73 -50.66
N LEU A 400 -12.13 -25.05 -49.68
CA LEU A 400 -11.51 -26.37 -49.59
C LEU A 400 -12.55 -27.40 -49.13
N THR A 401 -12.93 -28.27 -50.06
CA THR A 401 -13.54 -29.57 -49.82
C THR A 401 -12.53 -30.58 -49.28
N SER A 402 -13.10 -31.63 -48.67
CA SER A 402 -12.55 -32.87 -48.08
C SER A 402 -11.92 -32.77 -46.71
#